data_AF-A0AAD4QXD7-F1
#
_entry.id   AF-A0AAD4QXD7-F1
#
_cell.length_a   1.000
_cell.length_b   1.000
_cell.length_c   1.000
_cell.angle_alpha   90.00
_cell.angle_beta   90.00
_cell.angle_gamma   90.00
#
_symmetry.space_group_name_H-M   'P 1'
#
loop_
_entity.id
_entity.type
_entity.pdbx_description
1 polymer ?
#
loop_
_entity_poly.entity_id
_entity_poly.type
_entity_poly.pdbx_seq_one_letter_code
_entity_poly.pdbx_strand_id
1 'polypeptide(L)'
;MATTKDVDESPHVSEQHTKTTFLSTKLKWRIEHFNEAIRFYKVGQSISSNTFVLPHLGAVWILDVYPNGNKHGAGCTEIYLRLAGFQAPNGSISVDDTKIGAMLEFMYTGAVKTEVMDNIASELLALSDKYAVFSLKKMCETNLASRLTKTNVLKRAILADRSLAGKLKKACVNRLATDGRAVLKSQEWEHLKTEKKYLADELLELLVKDHPCFANMHEEASEETK
;
A
#
# COMPACT_ATOMS: atom_id res chain seq x y z
N MET A 1 14.29 -29.59 41.71
CA MET A 1 14.86 -28.23 41.70
C MET A 1 15.22 -27.89 40.26
N ALA A 2 14.57 -26.85 39.73
CA ALA A 2 14.84 -26.02 38.54
C ALA A 2 15.80 -26.57 37.45
N THR A 3 15.34 -26.89 36.23
CA THR A 3 15.08 -26.00 35.07
C THR A 3 16.26 -25.15 34.63
N THR A 4 16.81 -25.43 33.45
CA THR A 4 16.94 -24.50 32.31
C THR A 4 17.29 -25.30 31.05
N LYS A 5 16.36 -25.34 30.10
CA LYS A 5 16.63 -25.69 28.70
C LYS A 5 17.03 -24.39 28.03
N ASP A 6 18.25 -24.31 27.52
CA ASP A 6 18.68 -23.24 26.64
C ASP A 6 17.89 -23.34 25.33
N VAL A 7 17.02 -22.36 25.11
CA VAL A 7 16.33 -22.11 23.84
C VAL A 7 17.28 -21.23 23.03
N ASP A 8 17.97 -21.83 22.06
CA ASP A 8 18.72 -21.09 21.05
C ASP A 8 17.73 -20.43 20.07
N GLU A 9 17.19 -19.30 20.50
CA GLU A 9 16.41 -18.39 19.66
C GLU A 9 17.39 -17.63 18.75
N SER A 10 17.75 -18.26 17.63
CA SER A 10 18.43 -17.57 16.54
C SER A 10 17.53 -16.44 16.02
N PRO A 11 17.99 -15.17 16.01
CA PRO A 11 17.19 -14.07 15.52
C PRO A 11 16.95 -14.25 14.02
N HIS A 12 15.68 -14.43 13.65
CA HIS A 12 15.24 -14.47 12.26
C HIS A 12 15.38 -13.07 11.66
N VAL A 13 16.58 -12.73 11.20
CA VAL A 13 16.84 -11.51 10.44
C VAL A 13 16.13 -11.66 9.10
N SER A 14 15.06 -10.88 8.92
CA SER A 14 14.43 -10.70 7.62
C SER A 14 15.42 -9.99 6.70
N GLU A 15 16.15 -10.75 5.88
CA GLU A 15 17.01 -10.20 4.84
C GLU A 15 16.14 -9.62 3.72
N GLN A 16 15.78 -8.35 3.83
CA GLN A 16 15.16 -7.61 2.72
C GLN A 16 16.20 -7.42 1.61
N HIS A 17 16.09 -8.24 0.56
CA HIS A 17 16.91 -8.08 -0.64
C HIS A 17 16.36 -6.91 -1.47
N THR A 18 16.85 -5.70 -1.23
CA THR A 18 16.57 -4.56 -2.13
C THR A 18 17.42 -4.73 -3.38
N LYS A 19 16.79 -5.09 -4.51
CA LYS A 19 17.42 -4.97 -5.83
C LYS A 19 17.71 -3.49 -6.11
N THR A 20 18.96 -3.06 -5.88
CA THR A 20 19.42 -1.72 -6.23
C THR A 20 19.67 -1.66 -7.74
N THR A 21 18.74 -1.06 -8.48
CA THR A 21 19.00 -0.69 -9.88
C THR A 21 19.89 0.55 -9.88
N PHE A 22 21.14 0.41 -10.32
CA PHE A 22 22.05 1.55 -10.49
C PHE A 22 21.56 2.41 -11.66
N LEU A 23 20.98 3.57 -11.34
CA LEU A 23 20.69 4.60 -12.33
C LEU A 23 22.00 5.34 -12.62
N SER A 24 22.74 4.90 -13.65
CA SER A 24 23.96 5.57 -14.09
C SER A 24 23.60 6.84 -14.87
N THR A 25 23.50 7.97 -14.19
CA THR A 25 23.36 9.30 -14.84
C THR A 25 24.66 10.08 -14.73
N LYS A 26 25.21 10.51 -15.87
CA LYS A 26 26.42 11.34 -15.94
C LYS A 26 26.03 12.79 -16.27
N LEU A 27 26.21 13.70 -15.32
CA LEU A 27 26.02 15.14 -15.54
C LEU A 27 27.37 15.81 -15.78
N LYS A 28 27.45 16.72 -16.75
CA LYS A 28 28.61 17.58 -17.00
C LYS A 28 28.16 19.04 -17.00
N TRP A 29 28.70 19.83 -16.07
CA TRP A 29 28.51 21.28 -16.02
C TRP A 29 29.87 21.96 -16.13
N ARG A 30 29.92 23.08 -16.87
CA ARG A 30 31.12 23.90 -17.06
C ARG A 30 30.81 25.31 -16.53
N ILE A 31 31.66 25.80 -15.64
CA ILE A 31 31.62 27.20 -15.18
C ILE A 31 32.62 27.98 -16.02
N GLU A 32 32.13 28.87 -16.87
CA GLU A 32 33.00 29.77 -17.63
C GLU A 32 33.67 30.77 -16.69
N HIS A 33 34.93 31.11 -16.98
CA HIS A 33 35.68 32.11 -16.22
C HIS A 33 35.76 31.83 -14.70
N PHE A 34 35.83 30.57 -14.28
CA PHE A 34 35.86 30.20 -12.85
C PHE A 34 36.95 30.93 -12.04
N ASN A 35 38.13 31.16 -12.64
CA ASN A 35 39.22 31.91 -12.02
C ASN A 35 38.86 33.37 -11.71
N GLU A 36 37.98 33.98 -12.50
CA GLU A 36 37.45 35.31 -12.24
C GLU A 36 36.37 35.25 -11.17
N ALA A 37 35.51 34.23 -11.19
CA ALA A 37 34.48 34.03 -10.17
C ALA A 37 35.06 33.89 -8.74
N ILE A 38 36.21 33.24 -8.58
CA ILE A 38 36.95 33.20 -7.30
C ILE A 38 37.26 34.62 -6.77
N ARG A 39 37.43 35.61 -7.65
CA ARG A 39 37.73 37.00 -7.25
C ARG A 39 36.49 37.79 -6.84
N PHE A 40 35.32 37.46 -7.39
CA PHE A 40 34.08 38.20 -7.18
C PHE A 40 33.21 37.63 -6.06
N TYR A 41 33.25 36.32 -5.81
CA TYR A 41 32.39 35.65 -4.84
C TYR A 41 33.04 35.62 -3.45
N LYS A 42 32.33 36.09 -2.43
CA LYS A 42 32.80 36.04 -1.03
C LYS A 42 32.52 34.68 -0.40
N VAL A 43 33.17 34.40 0.72
CA VAL A 43 32.89 33.22 1.56
C VAL A 43 31.40 33.11 1.85
N GLY A 44 30.81 31.94 1.62
CA GLY A 44 29.38 31.69 1.77
C GLY A 44 28.50 32.08 0.58
N GLN A 45 29.05 32.63 -0.51
CA GLN A 45 28.34 32.84 -1.77
C GLN A 45 28.57 31.66 -2.73
N SER A 46 27.50 31.20 -3.38
CA SER A 46 27.54 30.08 -4.32
C SER A 46 27.24 30.48 -5.75
N ILE A 47 27.77 29.68 -6.67
CA ILE A 47 27.39 29.61 -8.08
C ILE A 47 26.55 28.35 -8.24
N SER A 48 25.33 28.49 -8.74
CA SER A 48 24.40 27.38 -8.92
C SER A 48 24.35 26.94 -10.38
N SER A 49 24.30 25.63 -10.62
CA SER A 49 24.05 25.09 -11.96
C SER A 49 22.59 25.27 -12.40
N ASN A 50 22.30 24.96 -13.66
CA ASN A 50 20.93 24.66 -14.09
C ASN A 50 20.39 23.46 -13.31
N THR A 51 19.07 23.36 -13.19
CA THR A 51 18.40 22.21 -12.60
C THR A 51 18.57 20.98 -13.46
N PHE A 52 18.83 19.84 -12.84
CA PHE A 52 18.79 18.54 -13.51
C PHE A 52 17.80 17.61 -12.80
N VAL A 53 17.11 16.80 -13.59
CA VAL A 53 16.01 15.94 -13.13
C VAL A 53 16.41 14.50 -13.35
N LEU A 54 16.23 13.67 -12.33
CA LEU A 54 16.34 12.22 -12.49
C LEU A 54 15.01 11.68 -13.04
N PRO A 55 14.98 11.10 -14.27
CA PRO A 55 13.73 10.74 -14.95
C PRO A 55 12.79 9.84 -14.15
N HIS A 56 13.35 8.98 -13.29
CA HIS A 56 12.56 7.99 -12.53
C HIS A 56 12.15 8.46 -11.13
N LEU A 57 12.87 9.43 -10.55
CA LEU A 57 12.64 9.87 -9.17
C LEU A 57 11.87 11.19 -9.11
N GLY A 58 11.82 11.94 -10.23
CA GLY A 58 11.26 13.29 -10.27
C GLY A 58 12.06 14.30 -9.45
N ALA A 59 13.08 13.88 -8.71
CA ALA A 59 13.91 14.77 -7.90
C ALA A 59 14.67 15.74 -8.80
N VAL A 60 14.54 17.03 -8.48
CA VAL A 60 15.23 18.15 -9.11
C VAL A 60 16.41 18.52 -8.25
N TRP A 61 17.58 18.48 -8.84
CA TRP A 61 18.84 18.75 -8.17
C TRP A 61 19.53 19.96 -8.80
N ILE A 62 20.28 20.68 -7.98
CA ILE A 62 21.14 21.79 -8.39
C ILE A 62 22.52 21.52 -7.78
N LEU A 63 23.57 21.72 -8.56
CA LEU A 63 24.94 21.70 -8.05
C LEU A 63 25.32 23.12 -7.62
N ASP A 64 25.73 23.27 -6.36
CA ASP A 64 26.29 24.50 -5.84
C ASP A 64 27.79 24.40 -5.75
N VAL A 65 28.47 25.43 -6.23
CA VAL A 65 29.91 25.60 -6.06
C VAL A 65 30.15 26.86 -5.26
N TYR A 66 30.89 26.73 -4.18
CA TYR A 66 31.36 27.84 -3.35
C TYR A 66 32.85 28.05 -3.66
N PRO A 67 33.23 29.00 -4.52
CA PRO A 67 34.61 29.13 -4.99
C PRO A 67 35.61 29.36 -3.84
N ASN A 68 35.19 30.11 -2.82
CA ASN A 68 35.99 30.47 -1.64
C ASN A 68 35.53 29.79 -0.35
N GLY A 69 34.70 28.75 -0.45
CA GLY A 69 34.20 27.98 0.69
C GLY A 69 32.87 28.49 1.25
N ASN A 70 32.22 27.64 2.04
CA ASN A 70 30.94 27.92 2.66
C ASN A 70 31.12 28.72 3.97
N LYS A 71 30.04 28.87 4.75
CA LYS A 71 30.09 29.59 6.05
C LYS A 71 30.83 28.82 7.16
N HIS A 72 31.15 27.55 6.94
CA HIS A 72 31.77 26.62 7.88
C HIS A 72 33.26 26.37 7.59
N GLY A 73 33.76 26.73 6.39
CA GLY A 73 35.15 26.60 6.00
C GLY A 73 35.51 27.58 4.88
N ALA A 74 36.59 28.34 5.06
CA ALA A 74 37.06 29.34 4.09
C ALA A 74 38.35 28.86 3.41
N GLY A 75 38.55 29.24 2.14
CA GLY A 75 39.81 29.00 1.42
C GLY A 75 39.89 27.68 0.64
N CYS A 76 38.80 26.93 0.52
CA CYS A 76 38.69 25.78 -0.39
C CYS A 76 37.46 25.94 -1.27
N THR A 77 37.56 25.51 -2.53
CA THR A 77 36.37 25.38 -3.39
C THR A 77 35.56 24.18 -2.95
N GLU A 78 34.32 24.42 -2.53
CA GLU A 78 33.41 23.36 -2.08
C GLU A 78 32.27 23.16 -3.07
N ILE A 79 31.81 21.91 -3.21
CA ILE A 79 30.77 21.52 -4.15
C ILE A 79 29.69 20.74 -3.42
N TYR A 80 28.43 21.14 -3.56
CA TYR A 80 27.30 20.50 -2.91
C TYR A 80 26.23 20.13 -3.92
N LEU A 81 25.60 18.98 -3.69
CA LEU A 81 24.38 18.61 -4.38
C LEU A 81 23.17 19.01 -3.52
N ARG A 82 22.39 19.97 -4.01
CA ARG A 82 21.19 20.46 -3.33
C ARG A 82 19.93 19.91 -3.98
N LEU A 83 19.06 19.30 -3.18
CA LEU A 83 17.71 18.92 -3.60
C LEU A 83 16.87 20.20 -3.69
N ALA A 84 16.57 20.65 -4.90
CA ALA A 84 15.81 21.87 -5.17
C ALA A 84 14.29 21.63 -5.15
N GLY A 85 13.86 20.39 -5.33
CA GLY A 85 12.45 20.00 -5.24
C GLY A 85 12.17 18.70 -5.99
N PHE A 86 10.90 18.51 -6.35
CA PHE A 86 10.45 17.41 -7.19
C PHE A 86 9.65 17.99 -8.36
N GLN A 87 10.01 17.60 -9.58
CA GLN A 87 9.22 17.80 -10.78
C GLN A 87 8.48 16.51 -11.07
N ALA A 88 7.19 16.62 -11.39
CA ALA A 88 6.45 15.49 -11.94
C ALA A 88 7.23 14.98 -13.17
N PRO A 89 7.55 13.68 -13.25
CA PRO A 89 8.23 13.14 -14.40
C PRO A 89 7.47 13.55 -15.67
N ASN A 90 8.19 14.14 -16.62
CA ASN A 90 7.69 14.63 -17.90
C ASN A 90 7.30 13.52 -18.89
N GLY A 91 7.30 12.26 -18.45
CA GLY A 91 6.27 11.32 -18.82
C GLY A 91 5.44 11.14 -17.57
N SER A 92 4.23 11.70 -17.55
CA SER A 92 3.26 11.35 -16.52
C SER A 92 3.26 9.82 -16.42
N ILE A 93 3.82 9.28 -15.34
CA ILE A 93 3.16 8.14 -14.76
C ILE A 93 1.85 8.76 -14.30
N SER A 94 0.87 8.72 -15.20
CA SER A 94 -0.53 8.97 -14.90
C SER A 94 -0.94 7.88 -13.94
N VAL A 95 -0.42 7.95 -12.72
CA VAL A 95 -1.04 7.37 -11.56
C VAL A 95 -2.18 8.35 -11.27
N ASP A 96 -3.23 8.26 -12.08
CA ASP A 96 -4.57 8.70 -11.72
C ASP A 96 -5.11 7.80 -10.58
N ASP A 97 -4.26 7.50 -9.60
CA ASP A 97 -4.56 6.61 -8.51
C ASP A 97 -4.13 7.33 -7.24
N THR A 98 -4.98 8.25 -6.79
CA THR A 98 -5.18 8.55 -5.36
C THR A 98 -5.11 7.26 -4.51
N LYS A 99 -5.48 6.12 -5.10
CA LYS A 99 -5.40 4.74 -4.59
C LYS A 99 -3.96 4.24 -4.38
N ILE A 100 -3.08 4.40 -5.37
CA ILE A 100 -1.66 4.04 -5.26
C ILE A 100 -0.96 5.06 -4.35
N GLY A 101 -1.32 6.34 -4.45
CA GLY A 101 -0.86 7.36 -3.50
C GLY A 101 -1.19 6.99 -2.06
N ALA A 102 -2.43 6.59 -1.77
CA ALA A 102 -2.85 6.13 -0.46
C ALA A 102 -2.16 4.82 -0.03
N MET A 103 -1.93 3.88 -0.96
CA MET A 103 -1.16 2.67 -0.68
C MET A 103 0.29 3.01 -0.29
N LEU A 104 0.94 3.92 -1.02
CA LEU A 104 2.30 4.38 -0.71
C LEU A 104 2.32 5.16 0.60
N GLU A 105 1.38 6.07 0.82
CA GLU A 105 1.24 6.79 2.10
C GLU A 105 1.14 5.78 3.26
N PHE A 106 0.34 4.72 3.11
CA PHE A 106 0.28 3.65 4.11
C PHE A 106 1.61 2.93 4.30
N MET A 107 2.33 2.58 3.22
CA MET A 107 3.63 1.91 3.33
C MET A 107 4.66 2.75 4.09
N TYR A 108 4.64 4.08 3.90
CA TYR A 108 5.61 4.98 4.53
C TYR A 108 5.20 5.47 5.93
N THR A 109 3.89 5.61 6.20
CA THR A 109 3.38 6.20 7.45
C THR A 109 2.70 5.19 8.37
N GLY A 110 2.32 4.02 7.85
CA GLY A 110 1.51 3.03 8.55
C GLY A 110 0.03 3.41 8.69
N ALA A 111 -0.42 4.52 8.11
CA ALA A 111 -1.79 5.01 8.25
C ALA A 111 -2.38 5.49 6.91
N VAL A 112 -3.71 5.42 6.80
CA VAL A 112 -4.48 6.04 5.70
C VAL A 112 -5.55 6.91 6.33
N LYS A 113 -5.76 8.10 5.77
CA LYS A 113 -6.83 9.02 6.21
C LYS A 113 -8.21 8.36 6.01
N THR A 114 -9.04 8.39 7.03
CA THR A 114 -10.37 7.74 7.04
C THR A 114 -11.27 8.22 5.90
N GLU A 115 -11.23 9.52 5.58
CA GLU A 115 -12.01 10.13 4.50
C GLU A 115 -11.66 9.56 3.12
N VAL A 116 -10.37 9.28 2.90
CA VAL A 116 -9.87 8.68 1.67
C VAL A 116 -10.28 7.20 1.65
N MET A 117 -10.03 6.49 2.75
CA MET A 117 -10.36 5.08 2.90
C MET A 117 -11.82 4.79 2.52
N ASP A 118 -12.79 5.58 2.99
CA ASP A 118 -14.21 5.29 2.72
C ASP A 118 -14.58 5.31 1.23
N ASN A 119 -13.91 6.16 0.43
CA ASN A 119 -14.17 6.29 -0.99
C ASN A 119 -13.42 5.26 -1.83
N ILE A 120 -12.16 4.97 -1.48
CA ILE A 120 -11.28 4.10 -2.27
C ILE A 120 -11.09 2.68 -1.69
N ALA A 121 -11.70 2.34 -0.54
CA ALA A 121 -11.43 1.07 0.14
C ALA A 121 -11.63 -0.17 -0.73
N SER A 122 -12.60 -0.17 -1.64
CA SER A 122 -12.84 -1.29 -2.55
C SER A 122 -11.65 -1.54 -3.48
N GLU A 123 -11.08 -0.46 -4.00
CA GLU A 123 -10.00 -0.49 -4.96
C GLU A 123 -8.65 -0.67 -4.26
N LEU A 124 -8.50 -0.04 -3.10
CA LEU A 124 -7.36 -0.19 -2.21
C LEU A 124 -7.24 -1.63 -1.71
N LEU A 125 -8.37 -2.33 -1.47
CA LEU A 125 -8.37 -3.75 -1.16
C LEU A 125 -7.78 -4.57 -2.31
N ALA A 126 -8.21 -4.32 -3.55
CA ALA A 126 -7.69 -5.01 -4.73
C ALA A 126 -6.19 -4.74 -4.96
N LEU A 127 -5.74 -3.50 -4.74
CA LEU A 127 -4.33 -3.14 -4.81
C LEU A 127 -3.52 -3.81 -3.69
N SER A 128 -4.03 -3.81 -2.47
CA SER A 128 -3.36 -4.43 -1.33
C SER A 128 -3.17 -5.94 -1.50
N ASP A 129 -4.13 -6.61 -2.14
CA ASP A 129 -4.01 -8.03 -2.49
C ASP A 129 -2.98 -8.25 -3.62
N LYS A 130 -3.04 -7.44 -4.68
CA LYS A 130 -2.10 -7.49 -5.81
C LYS A 130 -0.65 -7.29 -5.39
N TYR A 131 -0.38 -6.38 -4.46
CA TYR A 131 0.96 -6.08 -3.96
C TYR A 131 1.28 -6.77 -2.62
N ALA A 132 0.44 -7.72 -2.19
CA ALA A 132 0.62 -8.51 -0.96
C ALA A 132 0.85 -7.68 0.34
N VAL A 133 0.18 -6.53 0.45
CA VAL A 133 0.23 -5.65 1.62
C VAL A 133 -0.83 -6.07 2.64
N PHE A 134 -0.54 -7.14 3.40
CA PHE A 134 -1.50 -7.78 4.30
C PHE A 134 -2.11 -6.85 5.36
N SER A 135 -1.31 -5.94 5.92
CA SER A 135 -1.76 -4.98 6.94
C SER A 135 -2.80 -3.99 6.39
N LEU A 136 -2.58 -3.48 5.18
CA LEU A 136 -3.54 -2.63 4.47
C LEU A 136 -4.80 -3.41 4.11
N LYS A 137 -4.64 -4.63 3.58
CA LYS A 137 -5.76 -5.53 3.24
C LYS A 137 -6.69 -5.74 4.44
N LYS A 138 -6.14 -6.07 5.60
CA LYS A 138 -6.90 -6.26 6.85
C LYS A 138 -7.63 -5.00 7.30
N MET A 139 -7.02 -3.83 7.11
CA MET A 139 -7.65 -2.54 7.42
C MET A 139 -8.85 -2.27 6.49
N CYS A 140 -8.66 -2.45 5.18
CA CYS A 140 -9.71 -2.32 4.19
C CYS A 140 -10.85 -3.32 4.44
N GLU A 141 -10.54 -4.59 4.74
CA GLU A 141 -11.52 -5.61 5.09
C GLU A 141 -12.39 -5.18 6.29
N THR A 142 -11.77 -4.63 7.33
CA THR A 142 -12.48 -4.23 8.55
C THR A 142 -13.38 -3.02 8.30
N ASN A 143 -12.88 -2.01 7.58
CA ASN A 143 -13.68 -0.84 7.19
C ASN A 143 -14.87 -1.26 6.30
N LEU A 144 -14.60 -2.07 5.27
CA LEU A 144 -15.62 -2.54 4.34
C LEU A 144 -16.66 -3.45 5.04
N ALA A 145 -16.26 -4.24 6.03
CA ALA A 145 -17.18 -5.07 6.82
C ALA A 145 -18.08 -4.22 7.72
N SER A 146 -17.54 -3.16 8.35
CA SER A 146 -18.34 -2.28 9.23
C SER A 146 -19.45 -1.53 8.49
N ARG A 147 -19.29 -1.29 7.19
CA ARG A 147 -20.24 -0.55 6.32
C ARG A 147 -21.06 -1.48 5.40
N LEU A 148 -21.22 -2.75 5.77
CA LEU A 148 -22.09 -3.69 5.03
C LEU A 148 -23.56 -3.28 5.12
N THR A 149 -24.26 -3.27 4.00
CA THR A 149 -25.70 -3.02 3.85
C THR A 149 -26.32 -4.09 2.95
N LYS A 150 -27.65 -4.24 3.01
CA LYS A 150 -28.39 -5.26 2.22
C LYS A 150 -28.19 -5.11 0.72
N THR A 151 -28.05 -3.87 0.23
CA THR A 151 -27.87 -3.52 -1.18
C THR A 151 -26.42 -3.65 -1.66
N ASN A 152 -25.45 -3.59 -0.74
CA ASN A 152 -24.03 -3.64 -1.11
C ASN A 152 -23.38 -5.01 -0.84
N VAL A 153 -24.06 -5.91 -0.13
CA VAL A 153 -23.52 -7.20 0.31
C VAL A 153 -23.03 -8.05 -0.86
N LEU A 154 -23.77 -8.09 -1.96
CA LEU A 154 -23.42 -8.88 -3.15
C LEU A 154 -22.21 -8.29 -3.89
N LYS A 155 -22.18 -6.97 -4.07
CA LYS A 155 -21.03 -6.28 -4.69
C LYS A 155 -19.76 -6.48 -3.86
N ARG A 156 -19.87 -6.41 -2.53
CA ARG A 156 -18.76 -6.67 -1.59
C ARG A 156 -18.35 -8.14 -1.56
N ALA A 157 -19.27 -9.09 -1.73
CA ALA A 157 -18.94 -10.50 -1.83
C ALA A 157 -18.14 -10.82 -3.09
N ILE A 158 -18.52 -10.24 -4.25
CA ILE A 158 -17.75 -10.37 -5.50
C ILE A 158 -16.34 -9.79 -5.33
N LEU A 159 -16.23 -8.64 -4.65
CA LEU A 159 -14.93 -8.03 -4.36
C LEU A 159 -14.10 -8.91 -3.42
N ALA A 160 -14.70 -9.45 -2.37
CA ALA A 160 -14.01 -10.30 -1.42
C ALA A 160 -13.47 -11.58 -2.06
N ASP A 161 -14.25 -12.16 -2.99
CA ASP A 161 -13.83 -13.29 -3.81
C ASP A 161 -12.64 -12.94 -4.71
N ARG A 162 -12.71 -11.80 -5.41
CA ARG A 162 -11.62 -11.33 -6.30
C ARG A 162 -10.31 -11.02 -5.56
N SER A 163 -10.41 -10.45 -4.36
CA SER A 163 -9.25 -10.01 -3.57
C SER A 163 -8.88 -11.01 -2.47
N LEU A 164 -9.37 -12.25 -2.55
CA LEU A 164 -9.12 -13.31 -1.56
C LEU A 164 -9.26 -12.82 -0.11
N ALA A 165 -10.28 -12.01 0.14
CA ALA A 165 -10.47 -11.27 1.38
C ALA A 165 -11.35 -12.07 2.36
N GLY A 166 -10.74 -13.03 3.05
CA GLY A 166 -11.47 -14.04 3.84
C GLY A 166 -12.36 -13.45 4.93
N LYS A 167 -11.94 -12.37 5.61
CA LYS A 167 -12.76 -11.75 6.68
C LYS A 167 -13.97 -11.01 6.11
N LEU A 168 -13.78 -10.30 5.01
CA LEU A 168 -14.86 -9.60 4.33
C LEU A 168 -15.89 -10.61 3.79
N LYS A 169 -15.42 -11.75 3.25
CA LYS A 169 -16.30 -12.83 2.78
C LYS A 169 -17.17 -13.39 3.93
N LYS A 170 -16.55 -13.72 5.08
CA LYS A 170 -17.29 -14.17 6.27
C LYS A 170 -18.32 -13.15 6.76
N ALA A 171 -17.95 -11.86 6.78
CA ALA A 171 -18.88 -10.80 7.16
C ALA A 171 -20.06 -10.67 6.18
N CYS A 172 -19.82 -10.87 4.87
CA CYS A 172 -20.87 -10.90 3.86
C CYS A 172 -21.81 -12.10 4.06
N VAL A 173 -21.28 -13.29 4.33
CA VAL A 173 -22.08 -14.50 4.61
C VAL A 173 -22.94 -14.31 5.85
N ASN A 174 -22.37 -13.82 6.96
CA ASN A 174 -23.14 -13.54 8.17
C ASN A 174 -24.29 -12.56 7.90
N ARG A 175 -24.04 -11.51 7.10
CA ARG A 175 -25.09 -10.55 6.74
C ARG A 175 -26.15 -11.17 5.83
N LEU A 176 -25.75 -12.03 4.90
CA LEU A 176 -26.66 -12.82 4.09
C LEU A 176 -27.45 -13.83 4.93
N ALA A 177 -26.91 -14.37 6.03
CA ALA A 177 -27.67 -15.23 6.92
C ALA A 177 -28.80 -14.47 7.63
N THR A 178 -28.53 -13.22 8.07
CA THR A 178 -29.55 -12.39 8.73
C THR A 178 -30.60 -11.83 7.75
N ASP A 179 -30.18 -11.35 6.58
CA ASP A 179 -31.02 -10.61 5.62
C ASP A 179 -31.27 -11.34 4.29
N GLY A 180 -30.86 -12.61 4.18
CA GLY A 180 -30.79 -13.36 2.92
C GLY A 180 -32.09 -13.48 2.17
N ARG A 181 -33.23 -13.58 2.86
CA ARG A 181 -34.56 -13.63 2.22
C ARG A 181 -34.87 -12.42 1.35
N ALA A 182 -34.38 -11.23 1.73
CA ALA A 182 -34.57 -10.02 0.93
C ALA A 182 -33.56 -9.94 -0.22
N VAL A 183 -32.31 -10.37 0.02
CA VAL A 183 -31.23 -10.33 -0.97
C VAL A 183 -31.43 -11.39 -2.07
N LEU A 184 -31.84 -12.60 -1.71
CA LEU A 184 -32.11 -13.71 -2.65
C LEU A 184 -33.28 -13.41 -3.61
N LYS A 185 -34.18 -12.50 -3.23
CA LYS A 185 -35.29 -12.03 -4.07
C LYS A 185 -34.92 -10.82 -4.94
N SER A 186 -33.75 -10.21 -4.72
CA SER A 186 -33.35 -9.02 -5.47
C SER A 186 -32.84 -9.41 -6.87
N GLN A 187 -33.00 -8.51 -7.83
CA GLN A 187 -32.50 -8.69 -9.19
C GLN A 187 -30.97 -8.81 -9.22
N GLU A 188 -30.28 -8.24 -8.24
CA GLU A 188 -28.82 -8.29 -8.09
C GLU A 188 -28.32 -9.73 -7.84
N TRP A 189 -29.13 -10.58 -7.19
CA TRP A 189 -28.81 -11.99 -7.01
C TRP A 189 -28.92 -12.79 -8.31
N GLU A 190 -29.93 -12.49 -9.13
CA GLU A 190 -30.08 -13.11 -10.46
C GLU A 190 -28.93 -12.70 -11.40
N HIS A 191 -28.48 -11.44 -11.33
CA HIS A 191 -27.28 -11.00 -12.03
C HIS A 191 -26.02 -11.75 -11.54
N LEU A 192 -25.88 -11.95 -10.23
CA LEU A 192 -24.75 -12.70 -9.67
C LEU A 192 -24.74 -14.16 -10.16
N LYS A 193 -25.89 -14.84 -10.21
CA LYS A 193 -25.98 -16.22 -10.74
C LYS A 193 -25.53 -16.30 -12.19
N THR A 194 -25.85 -15.27 -12.98
CA THR A 194 -25.52 -15.22 -14.41
C THR A 194 -24.04 -14.94 -14.64
N GLU A 195 -23.46 -13.99 -13.90
CA GLU A 195 -22.05 -13.62 -14.06
C GLU A 195 -21.07 -14.58 -13.37
N LYS A 196 -21.41 -15.06 -12.16
CA LYS A 196 -20.54 -15.86 -11.30
C LYS A 196 -21.32 -16.96 -10.57
N LYS A 197 -21.76 -17.96 -11.34
CA LYS A 197 -22.50 -19.12 -10.80
C LYS A 197 -21.77 -19.82 -9.64
N TYR A 198 -20.47 -20.05 -9.74
CA TYR A 198 -19.67 -20.69 -8.69
C TYR A 198 -19.72 -19.93 -7.35
N LEU A 199 -19.72 -18.60 -7.40
CA LEU A 199 -19.76 -17.77 -6.20
C LEU A 199 -21.14 -17.81 -5.56
N ALA A 200 -22.20 -17.86 -6.36
CA ALA A 200 -23.57 -18.01 -5.86
C ALA A 200 -23.74 -19.38 -5.18
N ASP A 201 -23.26 -20.46 -5.79
CA ASP A 201 -23.31 -21.81 -5.22
C ASP A 201 -22.50 -21.88 -3.91
N GLU A 202 -21.29 -21.33 -3.88
CA GLU A 202 -20.45 -21.29 -2.67
C GLU A 202 -21.11 -20.47 -1.54
N LEU A 203 -21.68 -19.30 -1.86
CA LEU A 203 -22.39 -18.48 -0.87
C LEU A 203 -23.61 -19.23 -0.31
N LEU A 204 -24.36 -19.95 -1.15
CA LEU A 204 -25.48 -20.78 -0.70
C LEU A 204 -25.01 -21.93 0.19
N GLU A 205 -23.93 -22.63 -0.18
CA GLU A 205 -23.34 -23.68 0.66
C GLU A 205 -22.92 -23.14 2.02
N LEU A 206 -22.25 -21.99 2.06
CA LEU A 206 -21.82 -21.34 3.30
C LEU A 206 -23.02 -20.91 4.15
N LEU A 207 -24.09 -20.40 3.54
CA LEU A 207 -25.33 -20.06 4.26
C LEU A 207 -26.04 -21.27 4.85
N VAL A 208 -26.02 -22.41 4.17
CA VAL A 208 -26.60 -23.66 4.68
C VAL A 208 -25.76 -24.22 5.82
N LYS A 209 -24.42 -24.12 5.74
CA LYS A 209 -23.48 -24.56 6.80
C LYS A 209 -23.56 -23.69 8.05
N ASP A 210 -23.77 -22.38 7.91
CA ASP A 210 -23.95 -21.45 9.04
C ASP A 210 -25.39 -21.43 9.60
N HIS A 211 -26.30 -22.23 9.06
CA HIS A 211 -27.68 -22.29 9.55
C HIS A 211 -27.72 -23.05 10.90
N PRO A 212 -28.34 -22.50 11.96
CA PRO A 212 -28.36 -23.12 13.30
C PRO A 212 -29.05 -24.49 13.37
N CYS A 213 -29.67 -24.95 12.28
CA CYS A 213 -30.25 -26.30 12.16
C CYS A 213 -29.17 -27.40 12.09
N PHE A 214 -28.01 -27.11 11.50
CA PHE A 214 -26.91 -28.10 11.36
C PHE A 214 -25.84 -28.01 12.45
N ALA A 215 -25.83 -26.92 13.23
CA ALA A 215 -24.93 -26.79 14.38
C ALA A 215 -25.18 -27.87 15.46
N ASN A 216 -26.39 -28.40 15.53
CA ASN A 216 -26.78 -29.42 16.52
C ASN A 216 -26.39 -30.86 16.15
N MET A 217 -25.65 -31.12 15.07
CA MET A 217 -25.16 -32.49 14.76
C MET A 217 -23.69 -32.74 15.12
N HIS A 218 -22.93 -31.71 15.53
CA HIS A 218 -21.53 -31.89 15.94
C HIS A 218 -21.31 -31.98 17.46
N GLU A 219 -22.35 -31.82 18.28
CA GLU A 219 -22.24 -31.84 19.75
C GLU A 219 -22.67 -33.17 20.40
N GLU A 220 -23.30 -34.10 19.67
CA GLU A 220 -23.66 -35.44 20.21
C GLU A 220 -22.59 -36.52 20.02
N ALA A 221 -21.48 -36.26 19.32
CA ALA A 221 -20.43 -37.26 19.09
C ALA A 221 -19.30 -37.28 20.14
N SER A 222 -19.42 -36.54 21.25
CA SER A 222 -18.35 -36.44 22.28
C SER A 222 -18.72 -36.89 23.69
N GLU A 223 -19.94 -37.41 23.93
CA GLU A 223 -20.34 -37.94 25.25
C GLU A 223 -20.54 -39.46 25.34
N GLU A 224 -20.26 -40.24 24.28
CA GLU A 224 -20.12 -41.71 24.38
C GLU A 224 -18.64 -42.12 24.34
N THR A 225 -17.87 -41.69 25.33
CA THR A 225 -16.64 -42.39 25.77
C THR A 225 -16.20 -41.86 27.13
N LYS A 226 -16.95 -42.24 28.17
CA LYS A 226 -16.39 -42.32 29.52
C LYS A 226 -17.08 -43.39 30.35
#